data_AF-A0A9D9RWJ5-F1
#
_entry.id   AF-A0A9D9RWJ5-F1
#
_cell.length_a   1.000
_cell.length_b   1.000
_cell.length_c   1.000
_cell.angle_alpha   90.00
_cell.angle_beta   90.00
_cell.angle_gamma   90.00
#
_symmetry.space_group_name_H-M   'P 1'
#
loop_
_entity.id
_entity.type
_entity.pdbx_description
1 polymer ?
#
loop_
_entity_poly.entity_id
_entity_poly.type
_entity_poly.pdbx_seq_one_letter_code
_entity_poly.pdbx_strand_id
1 'polypeptide(L)'
;MQPETVRIEMLRQQIEDLREQSGDRANYIDYGKPNPAQLREAQETLKKLDVEIKAGQTELKQLLDSLRTQKPQVIEEWVKYHISLLEKVIAEPATDRDAGTRKYVAKETIKEWNNLLSGESDYVNINGHFLKAYKDHIRSFNENSQINEQISSKSGQTASGKANVKDKAWWQIWK
;
A
#
# COMPACT_ATOMS: atom_id res chain seq x y z
N MET A 1 4.04 14.46 4.53
CA MET A 1 2.75 13.76 4.52
C MET A 1 2.15 13.86 5.91
N GLN A 2 0.87 14.22 6.03
CA GLN A 2 0.20 14.32 7.32
C GLN A 2 0.10 12.92 8.00
N PRO A 3 0.12 12.83 9.34
CA PRO A 3 0.01 11.55 10.05
C PRO A 3 -1.25 10.75 9.66
N GLU A 4 -2.36 11.45 9.44
CA GLU A 4 -3.60 10.82 8.98
C GLU A 4 -3.45 10.17 7.61
N THR A 5 -2.68 10.76 6.69
CA THR A 5 -2.39 10.15 5.39
C THR A 5 -1.58 8.87 5.53
N VAL A 6 -0.57 8.85 6.41
CA VAL A 6 0.22 7.65 6.70
C VAL A 6 -0.68 6.54 7.26
N ARG A 7 -1.60 6.89 8.18
CA ARG A 7 -2.55 5.93 8.74
C ARG A 7 -3.47 5.32 7.69
N ILE A 8 -4.04 6.12 6.79
CA ILE A 8 -4.90 5.62 5.70
C ILE A 8 -4.11 4.65 4.81
N GLU A 9 -2.88 5.02 4.42
CA GLU A 9 -2.07 4.19 3.55
C GLU A 9 -1.64 2.89 4.23
N MET A 10 -1.35 2.91 5.54
CA MET A 10 -1.08 1.70 6.32
C MET A 10 -2.27 0.75 6.31
N LEU A 11 -3.49 1.25 6.56
CA LEU A 11 -4.70 0.41 6.49
C LEU A 11 -4.92 -0.17 5.09
N ARG A 12 -4.71 0.64 4.03
CA ARG A 12 -4.81 0.18 2.64
C ARG A 12 -3.83 -0.96 2.35
N GLN A 13 -2.58 -0.84 2.81
CA GLN A 13 -1.55 -1.88 2.66
C GLN A 13 -1.85 -3.13 3.47
N GLN A 14 -2.34 -3.00 4.70
CA GLN A 14 -2.75 -4.15 5.52
C GLN A 14 -3.86 -4.95 4.84
N ILE A 15 -4.88 -4.28 4.28
CA ILE A 15 -5.93 -4.94 3.50
C ILE A 15 -5.32 -5.66 2.29
N GLU A 16 -4.39 -5.02 1.58
CA GLU A 16 -3.71 -5.62 0.42
C GLU A 16 -2.94 -6.89 0.81
N ASP A 17 -2.15 -6.84 1.90
CA ASP A 17 -1.37 -7.97 2.40
C ASP A 17 -2.25 -9.14 2.84
N LEU A 18 -3.40 -8.87 3.46
CA LEU A 18 -4.37 -9.91 3.83
C LEU A 18 -5.01 -10.55 2.59
N ARG A 19 -5.31 -9.75 1.56
CA ARG A 19 -5.85 -10.25 0.29
C ARG A 19 -4.84 -11.10 -0.48
N GLU A 20 -3.57 -10.70 -0.45
CA GLU A 20 -2.45 -11.47 -1.03
C GLU A 20 -2.34 -12.84 -0.35
N GLN A 21 -2.31 -12.87 0.99
CA GLN A 21 -2.31 -14.11 1.78
C GLN A 21 -3.54 -15.00 1.51
N SER A 22 -4.71 -14.39 1.31
CA SER A 22 -5.94 -15.10 0.96
C SER A 22 -5.82 -15.76 -0.41
N GLY A 23 -5.30 -15.03 -1.40
CA GLY A 23 -5.02 -15.56 -2.74
C GLY A 23 -4.03 -16.72 -2.72
N ASP A 24 -2.93 -16.59 -1.98
CA ASP A 24 -1.93 -17.67 -1.81
C ASP A 24 -2.54 -18.91 -1.17
N ARG A 25 -3.42 -18.73 -0.18
CA ARG A 25 -4.08 -19.85 0.49
C ARG A 25 -5.08 -20.55 -0.42
N ALA A 26 -5.82 -19.80 -1.24
CA ALA A 26 -6.71 -20.37 -2.25
C ALA A 26 -5.90 -21.17 -3.29
N ASN A 27 -4.80 -20.61 -3.81
CA ASN A 27 -3.90 -21.31 -4.72
C ASN A 27 -3.34 -22.60 -4.11
N TYR A 28 -3.00 -22.60 -2.82
CA TYR A 28 -2.56 -23.80 -2.13
C TYR A 28 -3.64 -24.90 -2.10
N ILE A 29 -4.92 -24.54 -1.91
CA ILE A 29 -6.03 -25.49 -1.95
C ILE A 29 -6.21 -26.06 -3.36
N ASP A 30 -6.21 -25.19 -4.38
CA ASP A 30 -6.52 -25.56 -5.75
C ASP A 30 -5.39 -26.37 -6.42
N TYR A 31 -4.13 -26.00 -6.16
CA TYR A 31 -2.97 -26.52 -6.88
C TYR A 31 -1.98 -27.29 -5.99
N GLY A 32 -2.02 -27.10 -4.67
CA GLY A 32 -1.04 -27.65 -3.73
C GLY A 32 -1.27 -29.10 -3.30
N LYS A 33 -2.40 -29.70 -3.69
CA LYS A 33 -2.80 -31.08 -3.32
C LYS A 33 -2.69 -31.36 -1.80
N PRO A 34 -3.30 -30.52 -0.94
CA PRO A 34 -3.22 -30.71 0.49
C PRO A 34 -3.90 -32.02 0.92
N ASN A 35 -3.39 -32.62 1.99
CA ASN A 35 -4.11 -33.71 2.66
C ASN A 35 -5.36 -33.17 3.40
N PRO A 36 -6.28 -34.04 3.88
CA PRO A 36 -7.52 -33.57 4.51
C PRO A 36 -7.34 -32.66 5.74
N ALA A 37 -6.26 -32.83 6.51
CA ALA A 37 -5.97 -31.97 7.65
C ALA A 37 -5.50 -30.58 7.20
N GLN A 38 -4.59 -30.53 6.23
CA GLN A 38 -4.10 -29.29 5.62
C GLN A 38 -5.21 -28.52 4.90
N LEU A 39 -6.13 -29.22 4.24
CA LEU A 39 -7.29 -28.61 3.60
C LEU A 39 -8.19 -27.91 4.63
N ARG A 40 -8.48 -28.58 5.75
CA ARG A 40 -9.28 -28.00 6.84
C ARG A 40 -8.62 -26.75 7.42
N GLU A 41 -7.32 -26.84 7.72
CA GLU A 41 -6.54 -25.70 8.21
C GLU A 41 -6.57 -24.53 7.23
N ALA A 42 -6.33 -24.79 5.94
CA ALA A 42 -6.34 -23.76 4.91
C ALA A 42 -7.72 -23.07 4.78
N GLN A 43 -8.81 -23.83 4.89
CA GLN A 43 -10.17 -23.30 4.88
C GLN A 43 -10.48 -22.45 6.12
N GLU A 44 -10.00 -22.85 7.30
CA GLU A 44 -10.13 -22.06 8.51
C GLU A 44 -9.34 -20.75 8.41
N THR A 45 -8.12 -20.79 7.87
CA THR A 45 -7.32 -19.59 7.60
C THR A 45 -8.01 -18.65 6.62
N LEU A 46 -8.59 -19.16 5.52
CA LEU A 46 -9.34 -18.34 4.57
C LEU A 46 -10.53 -17.62 5.22
N LYS A 47 -11.26 -18.31 6.10
CA LYS A 47 -12.37 -17.69 6.86
C LYS A 47 -11.88 -16.56 7.76
N LYS A 48 -10.75 -16.75 8.45
CA LYS A 48 -10.15 -15.70 9.30
C LYS A 48 -9.72 -14.49 8.48
N LEU A 49 -9.01 -14.73 7.37
CA LEU A 49 -8.57 -13.68 6.45
C LEU A 49 -9.75 -12.89 5.88
N ASP A 50 -10.84 -13.55 5.47
CA ASP A 50 -12.05 -12.85 4.97
C ASP A 50 -12.67 -11.92 6.02
N VAL A 51 -12.73 -12.36 7.28
CA VAL A 51 -13.21 -11.53 8.40
C VAL A 51 -12.29 -10.32 8.62
N GLU A 52 -10.97 -10.53 8.63
CA GLU A 52 -9.98 -9.46 8.82
C GLU A 52 -9.98 -8.45 7.67
N ILE A 53 -10.10 -8.91 6.41
CA ILE A 53 -10.21 -8.05 5.23
C ILE A 53 -11.45 -7.15 5.34
N LYS A 54 -12.61 -7.74 5.67
CA LYS A 54 -13.87 -6.98 5.82
C LYS A 54 -13.82 -5.97 6.96
N ALA A 55 -13.21 -6.35 8.08
CA ALA A 55 -12.99 -5.46 9.21
C ALA A 55 -12.09 -4.27 8.81
N GLY A 56 -10.96 -4.54 8.17
CA GLY A 56 -10.05 -3.51 7.67
C GLY A 56 -10.71 -2.58 6.64
N GLN A 57 -11.48 -3.12 5.69
CA GLN A 57 -12.25 -2.32 4.74
C GLN A 57 -13.28 -1.41 5.42
N THR A 58 -13.95 -1.91 6.46
CA THR A 58 -14.90 -1.12 7.24
C THR A 58 -14.19 0.01 8.00
N GLU A 59 -13.05 -0.27 8.62
CA GLU A 59 -12.24 0.75 9.30
C GLU A 59 -11.74 1.82 8.33
N LEU A 60 -11.18 1.41 7.19
CA LEU A 60 -10.70 2.33 6.15
C LEU A 60 -11.83 3.23 5.68
N LYS A 61 -13.00 2.68 5.39
CA LYS A 61 -14.18 3.45 4.98
C LYS A 61 -14.57 4.48 6.03
N GLN A 62 -14.70 4.07 7.30
CA GLN A 62 -15.07 4.98 8.38
C GLN A 62 -14.06 6.11 8.56
N LEU A 63 -12.76 5.81 8.44
CA LEU A 63 -11.70 6.81 8.49
C LEU A 63 -11.82 7.80 7.32
N LEU A 64 -12.02 7.31 6.09
CA LEU A 64 -12.20 8.16 4.92
C LEU A 64 -13.45 9.06 5.05
N ASP A 65 -14.59 8.52 5.48
CA ASP A 65 -15.83 9.28 5.67
C ASP A 65 -15.65 10.41 6.69
N SER A 66 -14.96 10.12 7.80
CA SER A 66 -14.61 11.11 8.82
C SER A 66 -13.71 12.21 8.23
N LEU A 67 -12.67 11.82 7.50
CA LEU A 67 -11.72 12.77 6.89
C LEU A 67 -12.34 13.62 5.79
N ARG A 68 -13.24 13.07 4.97
CA ARG A 68 -13.98 13.86 3.95
C ARG A 68 -14.73 15.03 4.58
N THR A 69 -15.27 14.84 5.79
CA THR A 69 -16.02 15.88 6.50
C THR A 69 -15.12 16.84 7.26
N GLN A 70 -14.08 16.33 7.92
CA GLN A 70 -13.28 17.12 8.87
C GLN A 70 -12.03 17.74 8.25
N LYS A 71 -11.36 17.02 7.35
CA LYS A 71 -10.05 17.37 6.79
C LYS A 71 -9.89 16.82 5.36
N PRO A 72 -10.71 17.24 4.38
CA PRO A 72 -10.69 16.69 3.02
C PRO A 72 -9.31 16.81 2.33
N GLN A 73 -8.54 17.83 2.70
CA GLN A 73 -7.17 18.02 2.20
C GLN A 73 -6.22 16.85 2.49
N VAL A 74 -6.49 16.04 3.53
CA VAL A 74 -5.69 14.83 3.84
C VAL A 74 -5.85 13.79 2.73
N ILE A 75 -7.08 13.60 2.24
CA ILE A 75 -7.39 12.67 1.15
C ILE A 75 -6.83 13.20 -0.16
N GLU A 76 -6.95 14.51 -0.41
CA GLU A 76 -6.34 15.13 -1.58
C GLU A 76 -4.82 14.94 -1.62
N GLU A 77 -4.13 15.18 -0.51
CA GLU A 77 -2.68 14.99 -0.40
C GLU A 77 -2.29 13.53 -0.66
N TRP A 78 -3.04 12.59 -0.07
CA TRP A 78 -2.85 11.16 -0.29
C TRP A 78 -2.97 10.78 -1.75
N VAL A 79 -4.09 11.15 -2.38
CA VAL A 79 -4.38 10.85 -3.79
C VAL A 79 -3.34 11.49 -4.72
N LYS A 80 -3.03 12.78 -4.51
CA LYS A 80 -2.02 13.50 -5.31
C LYS A 80 -0.64 12.83 -5.22
N TYR A 81 -0.26 12.34 -4.05
CA TYR A 81 0.98 11.58 -3.89
C TYR A 81 1.00 10.33 -4.78
N HIS A 82 -0.03 9.48 -4.73
CA HIS A 82 -0.08 8.27 -5.54
C HIS A 82 -0.14 8.57 -7.05
N ILE A 83 -0.94 9.56 -7.47
CA ILE A 83 -1.01 9.98 -8.87
C ILE A 83 0.37 10.43 -9.36
N SER A 84 1.09 11.24 -8.59
CA SER A 84 2.42 11.73 -8.99
C SER A 84 3.45 10.61 -9.22
N LEU A 85 3.32 9.50 -8.50
CA LEU A 85 4.18 8.32 -8.70
C LEU A 85 3.78 7.55 -9.97
N LEU A 86 2.48 7.41 -10.22
CA LEU A 86 1.96 6.72 -11.41
C LEU A 86 2.24 7.52 -12.69
N GLU A 87 2.21 8.85 -12.63
CA GLU A 87 2.59 9.73 -13.75
C GLU A 87 4.06 9.51 -14.14
N LYS A 88 4.95 9.29 -13.17
CA LYS A 88 6.35 8.92 -13.45
C LYS A 88 6.42 7.59 -14.19
N VAL A 89 5.66 6.57 -13.77
CA VAL A 89 5.57 5.28 -14.48
C VAL A 89 5.11 5.45 -15.92
N ILE A 90 4.14 6.35 -16.17
CA ILE A 90 3.65 6.63 -17.52
C ILE A 90 4.72 7.31 -18.39
N ALA A 91 5.50 8.21 -17.80
CA ALA A 91 6.55 8.98 -18.47
C ALA A 91 7.80 8.16 -18.79
N GLU A 92 8.01 7.01 -18.14
CA GLU A 92 9.18 6.16 -18.39
C GLU A 92 9.28 5.69 -19.86
N PRO A 93 10.49 5.59 -20.43
CA PRO A 93 10.67 5.04 -21.78
C PRO A 93 10.25 3.58 -21.84
N ALA A 94 9.77 3.12 -23.00
CA ALA A 94 9.42 1.71 -23.20
C ALA A 94 10.69 0.88 -23.39
N THR A 95 11.18 0.28 -22.31
CA THR A 95 12.45 -0.48 -22.29
C THR A 95 12.26 -1.99 -22.38
N ASP A 96 11.05 -2.50 -22.13
CA ASP A 96 10.74 -3.93 -22.12
C ASP A 96 9.41 -4.24 -22.84
N ARG A 97 9.11 -5.54 -22.97
CA ARG A 97 7.91 -6.05 -23.66
C ARG A 97 6.60 -5.64 -22.98
N ASP A 98 6.63 -5.43 -21.67
CA ASP A 98 5.44 -5.17 -20.86
C ASP A 98 5.23 -3.68 -20.58
N ALA A 99 6.12 -2.81 -21.04
CA ALA A 99 6.05 -1.36 -20.83
C ALA A 99 4.71 -0.76 -21.26
N GLY A 100 4.13 -1.22 -22.37
CA GLY A 100 2.79 -0.80 -22.81
C GLY A 100 1.71 -1.16 -21.79
N THR A 101 1.71 -2.41 -21.31
CA THR A 101 0.77 -2.91 -20.29
C THR A 101 0.95 -2.19 -18.96
N ARG A 102 2.20 -1.98 -18.52
CA ARG A 102 2.52 -1.25 -17.29
C ARG A 102 1.99 0.18 -17.32
N LYS A 103 2.15 0.89 -18.44
CA LYS A 103 1.58 2.24 -18.62
C LYS A 103 0.05 2.23 -18.63
N TYR A 104 -0.57 1.23 -19.25
CA TYR A 104 -2.02 1.07 -19.23
C TYR A 104 -2.53 0.85 -17.80
N VAL A 105 -1.93 -0.10 -17.06
CA VAL A 105 -2.27 -0.36 -15.66
C VAL A 105 -2.10 0.90 -14.82
N ALA A 106 -1.00 1.65 -14.98
CA ALA A 106 -0.81 2.91 -14.26
C ALA A 106 -1.92 3.94 -14.53
N LYS A 107 -2.40 4.06 -15.77
CA LYS A 107 -3.52 4.95 -16.12
C LYS A 107 -4.84 4.49 -15.49
N GLU A 108 -5.14 3.20 -15.52
CA GLU A 108 -6.34 2.68 -14.85
C GLU A 108 -6.27 2.89 -13.33
N THR A 109 -5.11 2.67 -12.71
CA THR A 109 -4.92 2.94 -11.29
C THR A 109 -5.09 4.43 -10.96
N ILE A 110 -4.65 5.37 -11.82
CA ILE A 110 -4.95 6.80 -11.64
C ILE A 110 -6.47 7.06 -11.65
N LYS A 111 -7.24 6.38 -12.50
CA LYS A 111 -8.71 6.51 -12.49
C LYS A 111 -9.30 6.02 -11.18
N GLU A 112 -8.85 4.87 -10.67
CA GLU A 112 -9.31 4.37 -9.36
C GLU A 112 -9.02 5.36 -8.23
N TRP A 113 -7.85 6.00 -8.24
CA TRP A 113 -7.49 7.06 -7.29
C TRP A 113 -8.41 8.29 -7.41
N ASN A 114 -8.77 8.69 -8.64
CA ASN A 114 -9.72 9.79 -8.85
C ASN A 114 -11.14 9.42 -8.38
N ASN A 115 -11.57 8.17 -8.56
CA ASN A 115 -12.86 7.68 -8.03
C ASN A 115 -12.86 7.70 -6.49
N LEU A 116 -11.72 7.38 -5.87
CA LEU A 116 -11.60 7.50 -4.41
C LEU A 116 -11.74 8.95 -3.94
N LEU A 117 -11.11 9.88 -4.68
CA LEU A 117 -11.17 11.31 -4.41
C LEU A 117 -12.59 11.87 -4.55
N SER A 118 -13.35 11.43 -5.57
CA SER A 118 -14.73 11.85 -5.77
C SER A 118 -15.73 11.19 -4.81
N GLY A 119 -15.30 10.17 -4.05
CA GLY A 119 -16.16 9.41 -3.15
C GLY A 119 -16.94 8.28 -3.82
N GLU A 120 -16.62 7.95 -5.07
CA GLU A 120 -17.19 6.81 -5.80
C GLU A 120 -16.58 5.46 -5.38
N SER A 121 -15.39 5.48 -4.77
CA SER A 121 -14.74 4.31 -4.18
C SER A 121 -14.14 4.66 -2.81
N ASP A 122 -13.96 3.63 -1.98
CA ASP A 122 -13.27 3.72 -0.68
C ASP A 122 -11.96 2.93 -0.66
N TYR A 123 -11.61 2.26 -1.76
CA TYR A 123 -10.41 1.44 -1.85
C TYR A 123 -9.86 1.41 -3.27
N VAL A 124 -8.52 1.40 -3.38
CA VAL A 124 -7.78 1.26 -4.64
C VAL A 124 -6.92 0.00 -4.55
N ASN A 125 -7.07 -0.90 -5.53
CA ASN A 125 -6.31 -2.14 -5.56
C ASN A 125 -5.08 -1.99 -6.46
N ILE A 126 -3.89 -2.13 -5.90
CA ILE A 126 -2.66 -1.95 -6.66
C ILE A 126 -2.27 -3.27 -7.32
N ASN A 127 -2.15 -3.26 -8.65
CA ASN A 127 -1.60 -4.40 -9.38
C ASN A 127 -0.08 -4.48 -9.17
N GLY A 128 0.32 -5.21 -8.13
CA GLY A 128 1.74 -5.37 -7.76
C GLY A 128 2.60 -6.04 -8.83
N HIS A 129 2.03 -6.81 -9.77
CA HIS A 129 2.78 -7.46 -10.84
C HIS A 129 3.36 -6.43 -11.83
N PHE A 130 2.52 -5.51 -12.33
CA PHE A 130 2.96 -4.48 -13.27
C PHE A 130 3.47 -3.20 -12.58
N LEU A 131 3.08 -2.96 -11.33
CA LEU A 131 3.45 -1.76 -10.57
C LEU A 131 4.39 -2.07 -9.39
N LYS A 132 5.25 -3.08 -9.51
CA LYS A 132 6.14 -3.52 -8.42
C LYS A 132 6.98 -2.37 -7.83
N ALA A 133 7.70 -1.63 -8.67
CA ALA A 133 8.55 -0.52 -8.21
C ALA A 133 7.76 0.58 -7.48
N TYR A 134 6.53 0.84 -7.93
CA TYR A 134 5.61 1.75 -7.27
C TYR A 134 5.18 1.21 -5.89
N LYS A 135 4.79 -0.07 -5.80
CA LYS A 135 4.40 -0.73 -4.54
C LYS A 135 5.56 -0.75 -3.54
N ASP A 136 6.77 -1.09 -4.00
CA ASP A 136 7.98 -1.10 -3.17
C ASP A 136 8.30 0.29 -2.61
N HIS A 137 8.18 1.34 -3.43
CA HIS A 137 8.41 2.72 -3.00
C HIS A 137 7.47 3.13 -1.86
N ILE A 138 6.18 2.84 -2.00
CA ILE A 138 5.18 3.23 -1.00
C ILE A 138 5.36 2.44 0.31
N ARG A 139 5.70 1.15 0.25
CA ARG A 139 6.04 0.37 1.46
C ARG A 139 7.22 0.98 2.22
N SER A 140 8.31 1.29 1.50
CA SER A 140 9.51 1.87 2.11
C SER A 140 9.25 3.22 2.78
N PHE A 141 8.34 4.03 2.22
CA PHE A 141 7.95 5.32 2.80
C PHE A 141 7.26 5.15 4.16
N ASN A 142 6.38 4.16 4.29
CA ASN A 142 5.66 3.88 5.54
C ASN A 142 6.58 3.34 6.63
N GLU A 143 7.48 2.42 6.30
CA GLU A 143 8.45 1.86 7.25
C GLU A 143 9.31 2.97 7.87
N ASN A 144 9.80 3.90 7.03
CA ASN A 144 10.57 5.05 7.49
C ASN A 144 9.73 6.03 8.33
N SER A 145 8.45 6.17 8.03
CA SER A 145 7.53 7.02 8.81
C SER A 145 7.28 6.45 10.21
N GLN A 146 7.11 5.13 10.33
CA GLN A 146 6.95 4.45 11.63
C GLN A 146 8.20 4.56 12.51
N ILE A 147 9.40 4.43 11.92
CA ILE A 147 10.67 4.59 12.65
C ILE A 147 10.78 5.99 13.23
N ASN A 148 10.42 7.03 12.46
CA ASN A 148 10.51 8.41 12.93
C ASN A 148 9.52 8.73 14.07
N GLU A 149 8.31 8.16 14.05
CA GLU A 149 7.36 8.28 15.17
C GLU A 149 7.85 7.56 16.44
N GLN A 150 8.48 6.38 16.29
CA GLN A 150 9.08 5.66 17.42
C GLN A 150 10.29 6.38 18.02
N ILE A 151 11.10 7.06 17.19
CA ILE A 151 12.23 7.87 17.67
C ILE A 151 11.72 9.13 18.37
N SER A 152 10.73 9.83 17.79
CA SER A 152 10.15 11.05 18.38
C SER A 152 9.42 10.79 19.69
N SER A 153 8.83 9.60 19.87
CA SER A 153 8.20 9.18 21.14
C SER A 153 9.21 8.72 22.18
N LYS A 154 10.42 8.30 21.78
CA LYS A 154 11.53 7.93 22.68
C LYS A 154 12.47 9.09 23.02
N SER A 155 12.51 10.16 22.21
CA SER A 155 13.39 11.32 22.43
C SER A 155 12.96 12.26 23.56
N GLY A 156 11.96 11.88 24.37
CA GLY A 156 11.71 12.47 25.69
C GLY A 156 12.74 12.08 26.76
N GLN A 157 13.70 11.20 26.45
CA GLN A 157 14.83 10.86 27.32
C GLN A 157 16.17 11.06 26.58
N THR A 158 16.82 12.18 26.91
CA THR A 158 18.25 12.54 26.86
C THR A 158 19.21 11.93 25.81
N ALA A 159 19.90 12.87 25.14
CA ALA A 159 21.33 12.94 24.83
C ALA A 159 21.88 12.36 23.51
N SER A 160 22.28 13.32 22.65
CA SER A 160 23.57 13.39 21.95
C SER A 160 24.13 12.10 21.32
N GLY A 161 23.80 11.88 20.04
CA GLY A 161 24.52 10.94 19.17
C GLY A 161 24.59 11.48 17.75
N LYS A 162 25.80 11.70 17.25
CA LYS A 162 26.10 12.27 15.93
C LYS A 162 25.32 11.58 14.80
N ALA A 163 24.47 12.35 14.12
CA ALA A 163 23.87 11.96 12.85
C ALA A 163 24.98 11.85 11.79
N ASN A 164 25.17 10.65 11.27
CA ASN A 164 25.91 10.42 10.04
C ASN A 164 25.12 9.42 9.19
N VAL A 165 23.95 9.86 8.72
CA VAL A 165 23.20 9.16 7.68
C VAL A 165 23.47 9.96 6.41
N LYS A 166 24.35 9.43 5.57
CA LYS A 166 24.56 9.95 4.22
C LYS A 166 23.26 9.74 3.45
N ASP A 167 22.54 10.81 3.18
CA ASP A 167 21.48 10.86 2.16
C ASP A 167 22.09 10.51 0.80
N LYS A 168 22.09 9.21 0.48
CA LYS A 168 22.27 8.78 -0.90
C LYS A 168 20.92 8.83 -1.56
N ALA A 169 20.82 9.68 -2.57
CA ALA A 169 19.66 9.70 -3.42
C ALA A 169 19.45 8.32 -4.09
N TRP A 170 18.19 7.88 -4.12
CA TRP A 170 17.76 6.51 -4.47
C TRP A 170 18.17 6.03 -5.88
N TRP A 171 18.58 6.93 -6.78
CA TRP A 171 19.11 6.58 -8.10
C TRP A 171 20.55 6.02 -8.08
N GLN A 172 21.25 6.04 -6.94
CA GLN A 172 22.64 5.57 -6.84
C GLN A 172 22.81 4.07 -6.53
N ILE A 173 21.72 3.30 -6.45
CA ILE A 173 21.76 1.88 -6.05
C ILE A 173 22.01 0.93 -7.25
N TRP A 174 22.01 1.41 -8.49
CA TRP A 174 22.19 0.58 -9.67
C TRP A 174 23.40 1.03 -10.51
N LYS A 175 24.53 0.35 -10.30
CA LYS A 175 25.63 0.18 -11.27
C LYS A 175 26.00 -1.29 -11.34
#